data_AF-A0A2N5KNM0-F1
#
_entry.id   AF-A0A2N5KNM0-F1
#
_cell.length_a   1.000
_cell.length_b   1.000
_cell.length_c   1.000
_cell.angle_alpha   90.00
_cell.angle_beta   90.00
_cell.angle_gamma   90.00
#
_symmetry.space_group_name_H-M   'P 1'
#
loop_
_entity.id
_entity.type
_entity.pdbx_description
1 polymer ?
#
loop_
_entity_poly.entity_id
_entity_poly.type
_entity_poly.pdbx_seq_one_letter_code
_entity_poly.pdbx_strand_id
1 'polypeptide(L)' 'MSDTSRIAIPARVLDELEQIRESGIYNMGDIPSVIDAANDAGFYELVNWLADDENRRLYVQGVRFAGFEPEG' A
#
# COMPACT_ATOMS: atom_id res chain seq x y z
N MET A 1 9.88 21.90 -10.51
CA MET A 1 10.14 21.01 -9.37
C MET A 1 8.84 20.25 -9.16
N SER A 2 8.84 18.94 -9.43
CA SER A 2 7.62 18.14 -9.22
C SER A 2 7.29 18.19 -7.75
N ASP A 3 6.07 18.62 -7.43
CA ASP A 3 5.54 18.53 -6.08
C ASP A 3 5.48 17.04 -5.72
N THR A 4 6.50 16.56 -5.03
CA THR A 4 6.68 15.12 -4.71
C THR A 4 6.08 14.88 -3.34
N SER A 5 4.85 15.37 -3.14
CA SER A 5 4.10 15.12 -1.93
C SER A 5 3.80 13.62 -1.87
N ARG A 6 4.15 13.00 -0.74
CA ARG A 6 3.85 11.58 -0.50
C ARG A 6 2.34 11.38 -0.53
N ILE A 7 1.92 10.15 -0.79
CA ILE A 7 0.50 9.82 -0.77
C ILE A 7 0.09 9.55 0.67
N ALA A 8 -0.79 10.39 1.20
CA ALA A 8 -1.45 10.16 2.47
C ALA A 8 -2.38 8.93 2.36
N ILE A 9 -2.18 7.95 3.23
CA ILE A 9 -3.03 6.76 3.39
C ILE A 9 -3.29 6.51 4.88
N PRO A 10 -4.34 5.76 5.25
CA PRO A 10 -4.61 5.50 6.65
C PRO A 10 -3.40 4.88 7.36
N ALA A 11 -3.05 5.36 8.56
CA ALA A 11 -1.84 4.93 9.27
C ALA A 11 -1.75 3.40 9.43
N ARG A 12 -2.89 2.76 9.71
CA ARG A 12 -3.00 1.30 9.81
C ARG A 12 -2.64 0.59 8.50
N VAL A 13 -3.10 1.13 7.37
CA VAL A 13 -2.82 0.59 6.03
C VAL A 13 -1.33 0.74 5.73
N LEU A 14 -0.72 1.86 6.10
CA LEU A 14 0.72 2.07 5.95
C LEU A 14 1.54 1.07 6.77
N ASP A 15 1.20 0.87 8.04
CA ASP A 15 1.91 -0.06 8.92
C ASP A 15 1.82 -1.51 8.41
N GLU A 16 0.64 -1.94 7.94
CA GLU A 16 0.43 -3.26 7.34
C GLU A 16 1.19 -3.41 6.01
N LEU A 17 1.21 -2.36 5.20
CA LEU A 17 1.92 -2.33 3.92
C LEU A 17 3.44 -2.41 4.11
N GLU A 18 4.00 -1.67 5.07
CA GLU A 18 5.43 -1.69 5.36
C GLU A 18 5.85 -3.06 5.90
N GLN A 19 5.02 -3.75 6.69
CA GLN A 19 5.31 -5.14 7.10
C GLN A 19 5.39 -6.11 5.91
N ILE A 20 4.49 -6.01 4.94
CA ILE A 20 4.58 -6.81 3.70
C ILE A 20 5.85 -6.44 2.92
N ARG A 21 6.16 -5.15 2.81
CA ARG A 21 7.34 -4.66 2.10
C ARG A 21 8.63 -5.17 2.73
N GLU A 22 8.75 -5.10 4.05
CA GLU A 22 9.91 -5.54 4.83
C GLU A 22 10.13 -7.05 4.75
N SER A 23 9.07 -7.84 4.49
CA SER A 23 9.22 -9.28 4.24
C SER A 23 10.15 -9.57 3.05
N GLY A 24 10.19 -8.69 2.04
CA GLY A 24 10.96 -8.89 0.81
C GLY A 24 10.52 -10.07 -0.06
N ILE A 25 9.38 -10.72 0.27
CA ILE A 25 8.89 -11.92 -0.41
C ILE A 25 8.08 -11.56 -1.65
N TYR A 26 7.36 -10.43 -1.63
CA TYR A 26 6.35 -10.10 -2.63
C TYR A 26 6.78 -8.94 -3.52
N ASN A 27 6.37 -9.00 -4.80
CA ASN A 27 6.51 -7.87 -5.71
C ASN A 27 5.43 -6.83 -5.39
N MET A 28 5.82 -5.70 -4.81
CA MET A 28 4.88 -4.62 -4.45
C MET A 28 4.15 -4.01 -5.66
N GLY A 29 4.61 -4.22 -6.89
CA GLY A 29 3.89 -3.81 -8.11
C GLY A 29 2.76 -4.76 -8.53
N ASP A 30 2.71 -5.96 -7.95
CA ASP A 30 1.71 -6.98 -8.24
C ASP A 30 0.61 -6.96 -7.17
N ILE A 31 -0.42 -6.16 -7.42
CA ILE A 31 -1.52 -5.91 -6.46
C ILE A 31 -2.20 -7.21 -6.02
N PRO A 32 -2.57 -8.15 -6.91
CA PRO A 32 -3.09 -9.46 -6.48
C PRO A 32 -2.19 -10.17 -5.46
N SER A 33 -0.89 -10.28 -5.73
CA SER A 33 0.06 -10.91 -4.79
C SER A 33 0.15 -10.20 -3.45
N VAL A 34 0.03 -8.85 -3.43
CA VAL A 34 0.02 -8.06 -2.20
C VAL A 34 -1.27 -8.26 -1.40
N ILE A 35 -2.42 -8.36 -2.08
CA ILE A 35 -3.71 -8.68 -1.44
C ILE A 35 -3.67 -10.07 -0.82
N ASP A 36 -3.16 -11.07 -1.55
CA ASP A 36 -3.04 -12.44 -1.05
C ASP A 36 -2.11 -12.50 0.17
N ALA A 37 -0.95 -11.83 0.09
CA ALA A 37 -0.02 -11.70 1.22
C ALA A 37 -0.66 -11.03 2.45
N ALA A 38 -1.41 -9.94 2.23
CA ALA A 38 -2.11 -9.22 3.30
C ALA A 38 -3.17 -10.10 3.95
N ASN A 39 -3.92 -10.84 3.15
CA ASN A 39 -4.96 -11.75 3.64
C ASN A 39 -4.37 -12.89 4.48
N ASP A 40 -3.27 -13.51 4.01
CA ASP A 40 -2.56 -14.56 4.74
C ASP A 40 -1.97 -14.06 6.07
N ALA A 41 -1.55 -12.79 6.12
CA ALA A 41 -1.02 -12.14 7.32
C ALA A 41 -2.11 -11.60 8.27
N GLY A 42 -3.39 -11.63 7.88
CA GLY A 42 -4.49 -11.05 8.66
C GLY A 42 -4.56 -9.52 8.64
N PHE A 43 -3.94 -8.88 7.64
CA PHE A 43 -3.91 -7.43 7.41
C PHE A 43 -5.16 -6.98 6.64
N TYR A 44 -6.32 -7.14 7.26
CA TYR A 44 -7.61 -6.94 6.59
C TYR A 44 -7.90 -5.47 6.26
N GLU A 45 -7.28 -4.51 6.96
CA GLU A 45 -7.45 -3.08 6.64
C GLU A 45 -6.75 -2.75 5.31
N LEU A 46 -5.54 -3.27 5.09
CA LEU A 46 -4.87 -3.19 3.79
C LEU A 46 -5.65 -3.91 2.69
N VAL A 47 -6.21 -5.11 2.95
CA VAL A 47 -7.04 -5.84 1.97
C VAL A 47 -8.27 -5.02 1.59
N ASN A 48 -9.00 -4.48 2.57
CA ASN A 48 -10.18 -3.68 2.34
C ASN A 48 -9.85 -2.38 1.61
N TRP A 49 -8.73 -1.73 1.95
CA TRP A 49 -8.28 -0.53 1.29
C TRP A 49 -7.96 -0.79 -0.19
N LEU A 50 -7.26 -1.89 -0.50
CA LEU A 50 -6.95 -2.31 -1.88
C LEU A 50 -8.15 -2.85 -2.66
N ALA A 51 -9.31 -3.07 -2.03
CA ALA A 51 -10.53 -3.49 -2.73
C ALA A 51 -11.15 -2.36 -3.58
N ASP A 52 -10.87 -1.10 -3.22
CA ASP A 52 -11.35 0.10 -3.90
C ASP A 52 -10.46 0.52 -5.09
N ASP A 53 -11.07 0.92 -6.20
CA ASP A 53 -10.37 1.29 -7.45
C ASP A 53 -9.61 2.61 -7.38
N GLU A 54 -10.05 3.56 -6.56
CA GLU A 54 -9.35 4.82 -6.34
C GLU A 54 -8.11 4.58 -5.48
N ASN A 55 -8.25 3.79 -4.41
CA ASN A 55 -7.13 3.39 -3.56
C ASN A 55 -6.09 2.57 -4.32
N ARG A 56 -6.49 1.67 -5.22
CA ARG A 56 -5.53 0.98 -6.11
C ARG A 56 -4.72 1.93 -6.98
N ARG A 57 -5.30 3.05 -7.43
CA ARG A 57 -4.57 4.07 -8.20
C ARG A 57 -3.55 4.81 -7.33
N LEU A 58 -3.96 5.20 -6.12
CA LEU A 58 -3.08 5.78 -5.12
C LEU A 58 -1.93 4.83 -4.79
N TYR A 59 -2.22 3.55 -4.58
CA TYR A 59 -1.22 2.51 -4.34
C TYR A 59 -0.16 2.45 -5.44
N VAL A 60 -0.59 2.35 -6.71
CA VAL A 60 0.33 2.30 -7.85
C VAL A 60 1.20 3.55 -7.92
N GLN A 61 0.63 4.72 -7.65
CA GLN A 61 1.37 5.98 -7.65
C GLN A 61 2.38 6.04 -6.50
N GLY A 62 2.00 5.59 -5.31
CA GLY A 62 2.87 5.55 -4.13
C GLY A 62 4.02 4.56 -4.29
N VAL A 63 3.75 3.35 -4.79
CA VAL A 63 4.76 2.32 -5.07
C VAL A 63 5.76 2.79 -6.14
N ARG A 64 5.30 3.50 -7.18
CA ARG A 64 6.16 3.86 -8.32
C ARG A 64 6.90 5.19 -8.19
N PHE A 65 6.34 6.18 -7.50
CA PHE A 65 6.81 7.56 -7.64
C PHE A 65 6.93 8.34 -6.33
N ALA A 66 5.88 8.34 -5.50
CA ALA A 66 5.75 9.30 -4.41
C ALA A 66 6.14 8.75 -3.03
N GLY A 67 6.04 7.43 -2.82
CA GLY A 67 6.03 6.85 -1.47
C GLY A 67 4.73 7.18 -0.72
N PHE A 68 4.65 6.74 0.54
CA PHE A 68 3.47 6.88 1.38
C PHE A 68 3.77 7.65 2.66
N GLU A 69 2.75 8.28 3.21
CA GLU A 69 2.75 8.89 4.54
C GLU A 69 1.41 8.63 5.23
N PRO A 70 1.36 8.63 6.58
CA PRO A 70 0.10 8.46 7.28
C PRO A 70 -0.81 9.68 7.06
N GLU A 71 -2.11 9.45 6.93
CA GLU A 71 -3.13 10.47 7.07
C GLU A 71 -3.00 11.15 8.45
N GLY A 72 -3.15 12.48 8.46
CA GLY A 72 -3.03 13.33 9.65
C GLY A 72 -4.26 13.36 10.54
#